data_AF-A0A9P8AHC0-F1
#
_entry.id   AF-A0A9P8AHC0-F1
#
_cell.length_a   1.000
_cell.length_b   1.000
_cell.length_c   1.000
_cell.angle_alpha   90.00
_cell.angle_beta   90.00
_cell.angle_gamma   90.00
#
_symmetry.space_group_name_H-M   'P 1'
#
loop_
_entity.id
_entity.type
_entity.pdbx_description
1 polymer ?
#
loop_
_entity_poly.entity_id
_entity_poly.type
_entity_poly.pdbx_seq_one_letter_code
_entity_poly.pdbx_strand_id
1 'polypeptide(L)'
;MSAVTDPEEQYRLITKNLQEVLNGQIIKDVLEKKERHLKIYWGTAPTGKPHCGYFVPMIKLAHFLKAGCEVTVLLADLHAFLDNMKASLEVVNYRAKYYELVVKSILTSIGVPIDKLKFVVGSSYQTREDYVMDLFRMSNIVGQNDAKRAGADVVKQVSNPLLSGLIYPLMQALDEQYLDVDAQFGGVDQRKIFVLAEENLPSLGYKKRGHLMNPMVPGLGQGGKMSASDPNSKIDVVETTKNIQKKISSAYCAPGDVTDNGLLSFTQFVIQPIQELKNGKEGYFNFHIKRPEQYGGPIQFNSFEDMKNAFANNELSPIDLKAGVASYIDDLLAPIRADYELNKEFQEAAEKGYPVAQPKQKVKKVKNKGTRYPGGAAAATPVSLDSVEAVDAAATKLQSTTLEESK
;
A
#
# COMPACT_ATOMS: atom_id res chain seq x y z
N MET A 1 -0.12 25.95 0.05
CA MET A 1 1.34 26.10 0.23
C MET A 1 1.96 26.32 -1.13
N SER A 2 2.87 27.28 -1.30
CA SER A 2 3.62 27.47 -2.55
C SER A 2 4.54 26.28 -2.81
N ALA A 3 4.66 25.85 -4.07
CA ALA A 3 5.57 24.76 -4.45
C ALA A 3 7.03 25.17 -4.22
N VAL A 4 7.87 24.22 -3.79
CA VAL A 4 9.32 24.42 -3.67
C VAL A 4 9.93 24.49 -5.07
N THR A 5 10.74 25.52 -5.35
CA THR A 5 11.34 25.76 -6.68
C THR A 5 12.87 25.63 -6.73
N ASP A 6 13.50 25.48 -5.56
CA ASP A 6 14.94 25.24 -5.46
C ASP A 6 15.26 23.74 -5.61
N PRO A 7 16.14 23.33 -6.54
CA PRO A 7 16.44 21.92 -6.81
C PRO A 7 16.98 21.16 -5.60
N GLU A 8 17.81 21.80 -4.77
CA GLU A 8 18.39 21.15 -3.59
C GLU A 8 17.30 20.89 -2.54
N GLU A 9 16.45 21.88 -2.29
CA GLU A 9 15.31 21.73 -1.38
C GLU A 9 14.25 20.75 -1.92
N GLN A 10 14.00 20.73 -3.23
CA GLN A 10 13.15 19.73 -3.88
C GLN A 10 13.72 18.32 -3.66
N TYR A 11 15.00 18.12 -3.93
CA TYR A 11 15.66 16.83 -3.76
C TYR A 11 15.63 16.38 -2.30
N ARG A 12 15.88 17.29 -1.35
CA ARG A 12 15.79 17.03 0.08
C ARG A 12 14.38 16.60 0.49
N LEU A 13 13.36 17.28 0.01
CA LEU A 13 11.96 16.94 0.30
C LEU A 13 11.55 15.59 -0.32
N ILE A 14 11.98 15.32 -1.56
CA ILE A 14 11.77 14.04 -2.26
C ILE A 14 12.45 12.89 -1.52
N THR A 15 13.64 13.08 -0.97
CA THR A 15 14.43 12.01 -0.35
C THR A 15 14.26 11.88 1.17
N LYS A 16 13.67 12.89 1.83
CA LYS A 16 13.39 12.87 3.27
C LYS A 16 12.62 11.63 3.71
N ASN A 17 13.03 11.05 4.84
CA ASN A 17 12.43 9.88 5.49
C ASN A 17 12.37 8.60 4.62
N LEU A 18 13.16 8.54 3.55
CA LEU A 18 13.39 7.29 2.82
C LEU A 18 14.52 6.50 3.48
N GLN A 19 14.42 5.18 3.40
CA GLN A 19 15.47 4.28 3.87
C GLN A 19 16.58 4.15 2.82
N GLU A 20 16.24 4.17 1.54
CA GLU A 20 17.20 4.01 0.46
C GLU A 20 16.75 4.76 -0.80
N VAL A 21 17.73 5.27 -1.55
CA VAL A 21 17.54 5.95 -2.84
C VAL A 21 18.53 5.36 -3.84
N LEU A 22 18.03 4.73 -4.90
CA LEU A 22 18.85 4.25 -6.01
C LEU A 22 18.81 5.25 -7.16
N ASN A 23 19.94 5.39 -7.85
CA ASN A 23 20.11 6.27 -9.01
C ASN A 23 19.64 7.72 -8.74
N GLY A 24 19.93 8.24 -7.55
CA GLY A 24 19.53 9.59 -7.14
C GLY A 24 20.02 10.69 -8.08
N GLN A 25 21.08 10.45 -8.86
CA GLN A 25 21.56 11.37 -9.88
C GLN A 25 20.53 11.62 -10.99
N ILE A 26 19.76 10.61 -11.41
CA ILE A 26 18.68 10.77 -12.42
C ILE A 26 17.67 11.82 -11.94
N ILE A 27 17.33 11.77 -10.65
CA ILE A 27 16.41 12.73 -10.03
C ILE A 27 17.04 14.13 -10.00
N LYS A 28 18.30 14.25 -9.55
CA LYS A 28 19.02 15.52 -9.51
C LYS A 28 19.12 16.16 -10.89
N ASP A 29 19.49 15.39 -11.92
CA ASP A 29 19.61 15.88 -13.29
C ASP A 29 18.29 16.48 -13.81
N VAL A 30 17.14 15.86 -13.51
CA VAL A 30 15.82 16.38 -13.90
C VAL A 30 15.49 17.67 -13.16
N LEU A 31 15.80 17.74 -11.86
CA LEU A 31 15.52 18.93 -11.04
C LEU A 31 16.42 20.11 -11.39
N GLU A 32 17.71 19.87 -11.64
CA GLU A 32 18.71 20.90 -11.96
C GLU A 32 18.50 21.52 -13.34
N LYS A 33 18.11 20.72 -14.34
CA LYS A 33 17.82 21.20 -15.70
C LYS A 33 16.60 22.12 -15.75
N LYS A 34 15.63 21.94 -14.84
CA LYS A 34 14.38 22.74 -14.76
C LYS A 34 13.56 22.82 -16.06
N GLU A 35 13.78 21.93 -17.02
CA GLU A 35 13.05 21.89 -18.30
C GLU A 35 11.60 21.40 -18.12
N ARG A 36 11.37 20.56 -17.11
CA ARG A 36 10.05 19.98 -16.78
C ARG A 36 10.00 19.50 -15.33
N HIS A 37 8.79 19.15 -14.87
CA HIS A 37 8.62 18.50 -13.58
C HIS A 37 9.14 17.06 -13.58
N LEU A 38 9.64 16.62 -12.42
CA LEU A 38 9.99 15.22 -12.17
C LEU A 38 8.72 14.37 -12.14
N LYS A 39 8.71 13.26 -12.88
CA LYS A 39 7.59 12.32 -12.94
C LYS A 39 7.87 11.10 -12.07
N ILE A 40 7.03 10.90 -11.06
CA ILE A 40 7.14 9.77 -10.12
C ILE A 40 5.85 8.96 -10.18
N TYR A 41 5.93 7.63 -10.14
CA TYR A 41 4.76 6.82 -9.81
C TYR A 41 4.92 5.99 -8.55
N TRP A 42 3.77 5.69 -7.95
CA TRP A 42 3.61 4.72 -6.89
C TRP A 42 2.54 3.71 -7.30
N GLY A 43 2.89 2.43 -7.25
CA GLY A 43 1.97 1.34 -7.56
C GLY A 43 1.29 0.80 -6.31
N THR A 44 -0.01 0.54 -6.40
CA THR A 44 -0.76 -0.13 -5.33
C THR A 44 -1.71 -1.16 -5.93
N ALA A 45 -1.62 -2.41 -5.45
CA ALA A 45 -2.46 -3.51 -5.92
C ALA A 45 -3.78 -3.54 -5.11
N PRO A 46 -4.96 -3.35 -5.74
CA PRO A 46 -6.25 -3.32 -5.07
C PRO A 46 -6.68 -4.69 -4.51
N THR A 47 -6.05 -5.12 -3.41
CA THR A 47 -6.24 -6.43 -2.79
C THR A 47 -7.12 -6.33 -1.54
N GLY A 48 -6.55 -6.29 -0.33
CA GLY A 48 -7.32 -6.08 0.91
C GLY A 48 -7.77 -4.63 1.08
N LYS A 49 -8.57 -4.33 2.10
CA LYS A 49 -8.86 -2.93 2.47
C LYS A 49 -7.58 -2.23 2.96
N PRO A 50 -7.26 -1.01 2.50
CA PRO A 50 -6.20 -0.19 3.06
C PRO A 50 -6.37 0.01 4.57
N HIS A 51 -5.26 0.18 5.28
CA HIS A 51 -5.20 0.41 6.72
C HIS A 51 -4.32 1.63 7.01
N CYS A 52 -4.21 2.06 8.27
CA CYS A 52 -3.41 3.24 8.65
C CYS A 52 -1.92 3.18 8.24
N GLY A 53 -1.41 2.02 7.83
CA GLY A 53 -0.08 1.92 7.20
C GLY A 53 0.02 2.69 5.89
N TYR A 54 -1.10 2.93 5.21
CA TYR A 54 -1.15 3.72 3.98
C TYR A 54 -0.83 5.21 4.21
N PHE A 55 -0.91 5.73 5.44
CA PHE A 55 -0.44 7.10 5.69
C PHE A 55 1.04 7.29 5.33
N VAL A 56 1.88 6.26 5.52
CA VAL A 56 3.32 6.33 5.24
C VAL A 56 3.62 6.66 3.77
N PRO A 57 3.12 5.90 2.78
CA PRO A 57 3.30 6.28 1.38
C PRO A 57 2.57 7.58 1.04
N MET A 58 1.39 7.87 1.62
CA MET A 58 0.67 9.12 1.34
C MET A 58 1.43 10.37 1.79
N ILE A 59 2.14 10.32 2.92
CA ILE A 59 3.05 11.39 3.37
C ILE A 59 4.16 11.62 2.34
N LYS A 60 4.70 10.56 1.72
CA LYS A 60 5.69 10.71 0.64
C LYS A 60 5.09 11.27 -0.63
N LEU A 61 3.88 10.86 -1.04
CA LEU A 61 3.18 11.48 -2.16
C LEU A 61 2.94 12.98 -1.90
N ALA A 62 2.60 13.35 -0.66
CA ALA A 62 2.48 14.74 -0.24
C ALA A 62 3.79 15.52 -0.39
N HIS A 63 4.92 14.93 0.01
CA HIS A 63 6.24 15.52 -0.22
C HIS A 63 6.53 15.70 -1.72
N PHE A 64 6.22 14.72 -2.57
CA PHE A 64 6.42 14.83 -4.02
C PHE A 64 5.57 15.93 -4.63
N LEU A 65 4.28 15.99 -4.29
CA LEU A 65 3.36 17.04 -4.76
C LEU A 65 3.84 18.43 -4.29
N LYS A 66 4.29 18.56 -3.04
CA LYS A 66 4.84 19.82 -2.49
C LYS A 66 6.18 20.22 -3.15
N ALA A 67 6.99 19.24 -3.57
CA ALA A 67 8.18 19.46 -4.38
C ALA A 67 7.85 19.76 -5.86
N GLY A 68 6.56 19.81 -6.24
CA GLY A 68 6.12 20.17 -7.58
C GLY A 68 6.17 19.04 -8.60
N CYS A 69 6.43 17.79 -8.16
CA CYS A 69 6.46 16.61 -9.02
C CYS A 69 5.09 16.33 -9.65
N GLU A 70 5.10 15.68 -10.82
CA GLU A 70 3.93 14.99 -11.35
C GLU A 70 3.89 13.59 -10.74
N VAL A 71 2.79 13.28 -10.05
CA VAL A 71 2.67 12.03 -9.28
C VAL A 71 1.58 11.17 -9.90
N THR A 72 1.94 9.97 -10.33
CA THR A 72 0.99 8.96 -10.83
C THR A 72 0.78 7.88 -9.78
N VAL A 73 -0.47 7.60 -9.44
CA VAL A 73 -0.87 6.44 -8.64
C VAL A 73 -1.38 5.37 -9.59
N LEU A 74 -0.63 4.28 -9.73
CA LEU A 74 -1.04 3.12 -10.51
C LEU A 74 -1.91 2.21 -9.64
N LEU A 75 -3.20 2.13 -9.98
CA LEU A 75 -4.13 1.15 -9.46
C LEU A 75 -3.89 -0.17 -10.21
N ALA A 76 -3.01 -0.99 -9.66
CA ALA A 76 -2.48 -2.19 -10.32
C ALA A 76 -3.47 -3.37 -10.19
N ASP A 77 -4.60 -3.25 -10.88
CA ASP A 77 -5.70 -4.21 -10.91
C ASP A 77 -5.30 -5.59 -11.46
N LEU A 78 -4.58 -5.65 -12.59
CA LEU A 78 -4.06 -6.92 -13.10
C LEU A 78 -3.05 -7.56 -12.14
N HIS A 79 -2.23 -6.76 -11.46
CA HIS A 79 -1.30 -7.26 -10.44
C HIS A 79 -2.05 -7.84 -9.23
N ALA A 80 -3.17 -7.22 -8.81
CA ALA A 80 -4.03 -7.75 -7.77
C ALA A 80 -4.68 -9.09 -8.16
N PHE A 81 -4.99 -9.28 -9.45
CA PHE A 81 -5.46 -10.55 -10.00
C PHE A 81 -4.34 -11.61 -10.03
N LEU A 82 -3.14 -11.24 -10.48
CA LEU A 82 -1.98 -12.13 -10.61
C LEU A 82 -1.41 -12.60 -9.25
N ASP A 83 -1.57 -11.82 -8.18
CA ASP A 83 -1.19 -12.20 -6.81
C ASP A 83 -2.18 -13.21 -6.20
N ASN A 84 -2.17 -14.42 -6.75
CA ASN A 84 -2.87 -15.60 -6.26
C ASN A 84 -4.40 -15.44 -6.19
N MET A 85 -5.01 -14.76 -7.18
CA MET A 85 -6.46 -14.67 -7.42
C MET A 85 -7.29 -14.33 -6.18
N LYS A 86 -6.86 -13.34 -5.38
CA LYS A 86 -7.60 -12.91 -4.17
C LYS A 86 -8.99 -12.33 -4.49
N ALA A 87 -9.24 -11.94 -5.74
CA ALA A 87 -10.51 -11.42 -6.24
C ALA A 87 -10.64 -11.64 -7.75
N SER A 88 -11.89 -11.73 -8.24
CA SER A 88 -12.19 -11.68 -9.68
C SER A 88 -11.93 -10.28 -10.22
N LEU A 89 -11.68 -10.15 -11.54
CA LEU A 89 -11.45 -8.85 -12.19
C LEU A 89 -12.59 -7.85 -11.94
N GLU A 90 -13.85 -8.32 -11.94
CA GLU A 90 -15.01 -7.48 -11.62
C GLU A 90 -14.92 -6.88 -10.21
N VAL A 91 -14.56 -7.69 -9.21
CA VAL A 91 -14.39 -7.22 -7.83
C VAL A 91 -13.19 -6.27 -7.74
N VAL A 92 -12.13 -6.52 -8.50
CA VAL A 92 -10.93 -5.68 -8.51
C VAL A 92 -11.24 -4.28 -9.04
N ASN A 93 -12.16 -4.12 -9.99
CA ASN A 93 -12.56 -2.79 -10.48
C ASN A 93 -13.18 -1.92 -9.36
N TYR A 94 -14.09 -2.50 -8.57
CA TYR A 94 -14.65 -1.80 -7.40
C TYR A 94 -13.57 -1.52 -6.33
N ARG A 95 -12.63 -2.45 -6.12
CA ARG A 95 -11.50 -2.21 -5.22
C ARG A 95 -10.57 -1.11 -5.71
N ALA A 96 -10.29 -1.03 -7.02
CA ALA A 96 -9.49 0.03 -7.60
C ALA A 96 -10.14 1.39 -7.34
N LYS A 97 -11.45 1.48 -7.54
CA LYS A 97 -12.20 2.70 -7.24
C LYS A 97 -12.18 3.06 -5.75
N TYR A 98 -12.35 2.07 -4.88
CA TYR A 98 -12.23 2.26 -3.43
C TYR A 98 -10.83 2.78 -3.05
N TYR A 99 -9.76 2.23 -3.63
CA TYR A 99 -8.38 2.69 -3.40
C TYR A 99 -8.16 4.12 -3.89
N GLU A 100 -8.68 4.47 -5.07
CA GLU A 100 -8.62 5.84 -5.61
C GLU A 100 -9.21 6.85 -4.61
N LEU A 101 -10.41 6.55 -4.10
CA LEU A 101 -11.13 7.40 -3.15
C LEU A 101 -10.41 7.48 -1.80
N VAL A 102 -9.89 6.36 -1.28
CA VAL A 102 -9.06 6.35 -0.05
C VAL A 102 -7.83 7.24 -0.19
N VAL A 103 -7.09 7.13 -1.30
CA VAL A 103 -5.87 7.92 -1.55
C VAL A 103 -6.22 9.41 -1.61
N LYS A 104 -7.27 9.78 -2.36
CA LYS A 104 -7.76 11.17 -2.45
C LYS A 104 -8.17 11.70 -1.08
N SER A 105 -8.91 10.92 -0.31
CA SER A 105 -9.41 11.30 1.02
C SER A 105 -8.27 11.51 2.03
N ILE A 106 -7.27 10.61 2.05
CA ILE A 106 -6.09 10.75 2.92
C ILE A 106 -5.28 12.00 2.55
N LEU A 107 -4.97 12.21 1.26
CA LEU A 107 -4.17 13.36 0.83
C LEU A 107 -4.88 14.70 1.09
N THR A 108 -6.20 14.72 0.91
CA THR A 108 -7.03 15.90 1.22
C THR A 108 -7.07 16.16 2.73
N SER A 109 -7.17 15.12 3.57
CA SER A 109 -7.24 15.27 5.04
C SER A 109 -5.95 15.78 5.68
N ILE A 110 -4.82 15.61 5.00
CA ILE A 110 -3.51 16.17 5.39
C ILE A 110 -3.22 17.54 4.75
N GLY A 111 -4.18 18.11 4.00
CA GLY A 111 -4.11 19.48 3.48
C GLY A 111 -3.21 19.66 2.25
N VAL A 112 -3.07 18.61 1.43
CA VAL A 112 -2.20 18.62 0.26
C VAL A 112 -3.04 18.82 -1.02
N PRO A 113 -2.68 19.77 -1.89
CA PRO A 113 -3.33 19.92 -3.19
C PRO A 113 -3.03 18.69 -4.07
N ILE A 114 -4.07 18.10 -4.64
CA ILE A 114 -4.00 16.89 -5.45
C ILE A 114 -4.14 17.16 -6.96
N ASP A 115 -3.97 18.42 -7.40
CA ASP A 115 -4.18 18.81 -8.81
C ASP A 115 -3.19 18.13 -9.78
N LYS A 116 -1.98 17.82 -9.29
CA LYS A 116 -0.93 17.11 -10.04
C LYS A 116 -0.90 15.60 -9.78
N LEU A 117 -1.90 15.09 -9.05
CA LEU A 117 -2.05 13.67 -8.77
C LEU A 117 -2.87 13.03 -9.90
N LYS A 118 -2.28 12.08 -10.62
CA LYS A 118 -2.91 11.31 -11.69
C LYS A 118 -3.19 9.90 -11.19
N PHE A 119 -4.33 9.33 -11.57
CA PHE A 119 -4.63 7.92 -11.35
C PHE A 119 -4.65 7.19 -12.69
N VAL A 120 -4.00 6.04 -12.75
CA VAL A 120 -4.00 5.16 -13.92
C VAL A 120 -4.38 3.76 -13.46
N VAL A 121 -5.30 3.11 -14.17
CA VAL A 121 -5.66 1.70 -13.92
C VAL A 121 -4.76 0.83 -14.79
N GLY A 122 -4.11 -0.20 -14.23
CA GLY A 122 -3.14 -1.03 -14.96
C GLY A 122 -3.69 -1.65 -16.24
N SER A 123 -4.89 -2.24 -16.18
CA SER A 123 -5.57 -2.83 -17.33
C SER A 123 -5.84 -1.86 -18.48
N SER A 124 -5.78 -0.54 -18.27
CA SER A 124 -5.95 0.46 -19.34
C SER A 124 -4.84 0.47 -20.38
N TYR A 125 -3.65 -0.08 -20.06
CA TYR A 125 -2.53 -0.17 -21.01
C TYR A 125 -1.81 -1.52 -21.01
N GLN A 126 -1.87 -2.29 -19.91
CA GLN A 126 -1.10 -3.53 -19.75
C GLN A 126 -1.55 -4.69 -20.67
N THR A 127 -2.69 -4.53 -21.37
CA THR A 127 -3.22 -5.50 -22.34
C THR A 127 -3.04 -5.07 -23.79
N ARG A 128 -2.48 -3.89 -24.04
CA ARG A 128 -2.20 -3.39 -25.39
C ARG A 128 -1.10 -4.21 -26.04
N GLU A 129 -1.12 -4.26 -27.38
CA GLU A 129 -0.18 -5.04 -28.18
C GLU A 129 1.28 -4.68 -27.89
N ASP A 130 1.58 -3.39 -27.80
CA ASP A 130 2.94 -2.88 -27.52
C ASP A 130 3.47 -3.41 -26.17
N TYR A 131 2.67 -3.28 -25.12
CA TYR A 131 3.02 -3.74 -23.77
C TYR A 131 3.21 -5.26 -23.71
N VAL A 132 2.30 -6.01 -24.33
CA VAL A 132 2.36 -7.47 -24.36
C VAL A 132 3.59 -7.96 -25.12
N MET A 133 3.94 -7.29 -26.24
CA MET A 133 5.15 -7.62 -26.97
C MET A 133 6.42 -7.35 -26.16
N ASP A 134 6.46 -6.25 -25.39
CA ASP A 134 7.58 -6.01 -24.47
C ASP A 134 7.64 -7.00 -23.31
N LEU A 135 6.49 -7.46 -22.81
CA LEU A 135 6.46 -8.54 -21.82
C LEU A 135 7.09 -9.83 -22.38
N PHE A 136 6.79 -10.18 -23.64
CA PHE A 136 7.45 -11.31 -24.30
C PHE A 136 8.95 -11.06 -24.51
N ARG A 137 9.37 -9.86 -24.91
CA ARG A 137 10.80 -9.51 -25.00
C ARG A 137 11.51 -9.64 -23.66
N MET A 138 10.92 -9.10 -22.59
CA MET A 138 11.42 -9.19 -21.22
C MET A 138 11.53 -10.67 -20.78
N SER A 139 10.57 -11.51 -21.16
CA SER A 139 10.59 -12.95 -20.85
C SER A 139 11.69 -13.74 -21.56
N ASN A 140 12.25 -13.21 -22.65
CA ASN A 140 13.44 -13.78 -23.32
C ASN A 140 14.77 -13.36 -22.68
N ILE A 141 14.76 -12.35 -21.81
CA ILE A 141 15.96 -11.79 -21.18
C ILE A 141 16.06 -12.24 -19.73
N VAL A 142 14.94 -12.21 -19.00
CA VAL A 142 14.91 -12.51 -17.56
C VAL A 142 14.77 -14.01 -17.32
N GLY A 143 15.78 -14.60 -16.67
CA GLY A 143 15.75 -15.99 -16.24
C GLY A 143 14.67 -16.25 -15.18
N GLN A 144 14.11 -17.47 -15.17
CA GLN A 144 13.07 -17.87 -14.20
C GLN A 144 13.51 -17.67 -12.74
N ASN A 145 14.78 -17.94 -12.43
CA ASN A 145 15.35 -17.76 -11.11
C ASN A 145 15.38 -16.29 -10.68
N ASP A 146 15.70 -15.38 -11.60
CA ASP A 146 15.76 -13.95 -11.32
C ASP A 146 14.36 -13.37 -11.12
N ALA A 147 13.39 -13.75 -11.97
CA ALA A 147 11.99 -13.38 -11.78
C ALA A 147 11.44 -13.87 -10.42
N LYS A 148 11.71 -15.14 -10.07
CA LYS A 148 11.31 -15.69 -8.77
C LYS A 148 11.95 -14.96 -7.60
N ARG A 149 13.26 -14.65 -7.69
CA ARG A 149 14.00 -13.92 -6.66
C ARG A 149 13.46 -12.50 -6.51
N ALA A 150 13.17 -11.82 -7.62
CA ALA A 150 12.63 -10.47 -7.63
C ALA A 150 11.28 -10.37 -6.91
N GLY A 151 10.37 -11.32 -7.16
CA GLY A 151 9.04 -11.34 -6.54
C GLY A 151 8.99 -11.89 -5.11
N ALA A 152 10.09 -12.35 -4.52
CA ALA A 152 10.06 -13.17 -3.29
C ALA A 152 9.42 -12.50 -2.06
N ASP A 153 9.60 -11.17 -1.91
CA ASP A 153 9.11 -10.41 -0.75
C ASP A 153 7.78 -9.70 -1.01
N VAL A 154 7.28 -9.76 -2.25
CA VAL A 154 6.10 -9.02 -2.73
C VAL A 154 4.97 -9.97 -3.11
N VAL A 155 5.27 -10.98 -3.93
CA VAL A 155 4.32 -12.00 -4.36
C VAL A 155 4.13 -13.01 -3.25
N LYS A 156 2.87 -13.40 -3.01
CA LYS A 156 2.56 -14.41 -2.00
C LYS A 156 3.24 -15.75 -2.30
N GLN A 157 4.05 -16.21 -1.36
CA GLN A 157 4.68 -17.54 -1.44
C GLN A 157 3.66 -18.63 -1.10
N VAL A 158 3.53 -19.62 -1.98
CA VAL A 158 2.65 -20.79 -1.84
C VAL A 158 3.41 -22.07 -2.16
N SER A 159 2.89 -23.22 -1.70
CA SER A 159 3.58 -24.52 -1.88
C SER A 159 3.76 -24.91 -3.35
N ASN A 160 2.83 -24.50 -4.21
CA ASN A 160 2.88 -24.72 -5.66
C ASN A 160 2.78 -23.35 -6.37
N PRO A 161 3.90 -22.63 -6.57
CA PRO A 161 3.89 -21.30 -7.17
C PRO A 161 3.31 -21.32 -8.58
N LEU A 162 2.45 -20.35 -8.88
CA LEU A 162 1.86 -20.16 -10.21
C LEU A 162 2.79 -19.33 -11.11
N LEU A 163 2.66 -19.50 -12.43
CA LEU A 163 3.40 -18.71 -13.42
C LEU A 163 3.15 -17.20 -13.27
N SER A 164 1.96 -16.80 -12.81
CA SER A 164 1.60 -15.40 -12.56
C SER A 164 2.59 -14.69 -11.63
N GLY A 165 3.15 -15.41 -10.65
CA GLY A 165 4.15 -14.87 -9.72
C GLY A 165 5.50 -14.56 -10.37
N LEU A 166 5.82 -15.20 -11.51
CA LEU A 166 7.02 -14.90 -12.29
C LEU A 166 6.79 -13.75 -13.27
N ILE A 167 5.55 -13.57 -13.74
CA ILE A 167 5.17 -12.47 -14.65
C ILE A 167 5.08 -11.14 -13.90
N TYR A 168 4.59 -11.16 -12.65
CA TYR A 168 4.39 -9.98 -11.81
C TYR A 168 5.57 -8.98 -11.81
N PRO A 169 6.82 -9.37 -11.47
CA PRO A 169 7.92 -8.43 -11.42
C PRO A 169 8.34 -7.90 -12.80
N LEU A 170 8.06 -8.63 -13.88
CA LEU A 170 8.31 -8.16 -15.25
C LEU A 170 7.34 -7.04 -15.62
N MET A 171 6.05 -7.21 -15.30
CA MET A 171 5.04 -6.19 -15.53
C MET A 171 5.35 -4.92 -14.75
N GLN A 172 5.67 -5.04 -13.46
CA GLN A 172 6.00 -3.88 -12.63
C GLN A 172 7.21 -3.10 -13.16
N ALA A 173 8.21 -3.77 -13.76
CA ALA A 173 9.34 -3.10 -14.41
C ALA A 173 8.91 -2.35 -15.68
N LEU A 174 8.07 -2.96 -16.52
CA LEU A 174 7.56 -2.31 -17.75
C LEU A 174 6.67 -1.11 -17.44
N ASP A 175 5.94 -1.12 -16.31
CA ASP A 175 5.14 0.02 -15.88
C ASP A 175 5.95 1.33 -15.81
N GLU A 176 7.23 1.27 -15.45
CA GLU A 176 8.11 2.46 -15.43
C GLU A 176 8.23 3.13 -16.81
N GLN A 177 8.23 2.32 -17.87
CA GLN A 177 8.31 2.79 -19.24
C GLN A 177 6.97 3.31 -19.73
N TYR A 178 5.90 2.53 -19.52
CA TYR A 178 4.58 2.82 -20.06
C TYR A 178 3.85 3.95 -19.35
N LEU A 179 4.22 4.24 -18.11
CA LEU A 179 3.79 5.44 -17.39
C LEU A 179 4.67 6.68 -17.68
N ASP A 180 5.73 6.53 -18.48
CA ASP A 180 6.74 7.57 -18.79
C ASP A 180 7.22 8.32 -17.54
N VAL A 181 7.78 7.57 -16.58
CA VAL A 181 8.32 8.15 -15.34
C VAL A 181 9.84 8.23 -15.33
N ASP A 182 10.34 9.10 -14.45
CA ASP A 182 11.76 9.21 -14.12
C ASP A 182 12.13 8.41 -12.87
N ALA A 183 11.15 8.19 -11.99
CA ALA A 183 11.36 7.42 -10.77
C ALA A 183 10.12 6.63 -10.34
N GLN A 184 10.37 5.51 -9.65
CA GLN A 184 9.36 4.73 -8.96
C GLN A 184 9.54 4.87 -7.44
N PHE A 185 8.42 5.02 -6.73
CA PHE A 185 8.37 5.02 -5.28
C PHE A 185 7.66 3.77 -4.75
N GLY A 186 8.20 3.17 -3.69
CA GLY A 186 7.59 2.05 -2.97
C GLY A 186 8.27 1.77 -1.62
N GLY A 187 7.90 0.68 -0.96
CA GLY A 187 8.58 0.22 0.25
C GLY A 187 9.91 -0.47 -0.06
N VAL A 188 10.78 -0.62 0.93
CA VAL A 188 12.04 -1.39 0.79
C VAL A 188 11.82 -2.87 0.48
N ASP A 189 10.62 -3.41 0.69
CA ASP A 189 10.24 -4.74 0.25
C ASP A 189 10.15 -4.86 -1.29
N GLN A 190 10.02 -3.75 -2.01
CA GLN A 190 10.03 -3.69 -3.47
C GLN A 190 11.44 -3.70 -4.07
N ARG A 191 12.49 -3.59 -3.25
CA ARG A 191 13.88 -3.38 -3.71
C ARG A 191 14.34 -4.39 -4.75
N LYS A 192 13.98 -5.67 -4.60
CA LYS A 192 14.38 -6.72 -5.54
C LYS A 192 13.73 -6.56 -6.92
N ILE A 193 12.50 -6.03 -6.99
CA ILE A 193 11.83 -5.72 -8.25
C ILE A 193 12.43 -4.46 -8.88
N PHE A 194 12.72 -3.44 -8.06
CA PHE A 194 13.38 -2.22 -8.53
C PHE A 194 14.75 -2.51 -9.17
N VAL A 195 15.56 -3.36 -8.54
CA VAL A 195 16.85 -3.79 -9.11
C VAL A 195 16.63 -4.61 -10.40
N LEU A 196 15.62 -5.48 -10.46
CA LEU A 196 15.29 -6.21 -11.69
C LEU A 196 14.97 -5.24 -12.84
N ALA A 197 14.18 -4.19 -12.58
CA ALA A 197 13.86 -3.16 -13.56
C ALA A 197 15.13 -2.43 -14.02
N GLU A 198 15.99 -2.02 -13.08
CA GLU A 198 17.24 -1.34 -13.39
C GLU A 198 18.19 -2.16 -14.28
N GLU A 199 18.30 -3.46 -14.01
CA GLU A 199 19.19 -4.37 -14.73
C GLU A 199 18.68 -4.72 -16.13
N ASN A 200 17.35 -4.75 -16.34
CA ASN A 200 16.77 -5.35 -17.55
C ASN A 200 16.07 -4.37 -18.50
N LEU A 201 15.55 -3.23 -18.02
CA LEU A 201 14.96 -2.21 -18.92
C LEU A 201 15.94 -1.72 -20.00
N PRO A 202 17.25 -1.52 -19.72
CA PRO A 202 18.22 -1.13 -20.75
C PRO A 202 18.35 -2.13 -21.89
N SER A 203 18.16 -3.42 -21.63
CA SER A 203 18.22 -4.48 -22.64
C SER A 203 17.06 -4.41 -23.65
N LEU A 204 15.97 -3.73 -23.30
CA LEU A 204 14.85 -3.40 -24.20
C LEU A 204 15.03 -2.03 -24.88
N GLY A 205 16.13 -1.31 -24.60
CA GLY A 205 16.37 0.04 -25.08
C GLY A 205 15.72 1.15 -24.24
N TYR A 206 15.21 0.82 -23.05
CA TYR A 206 14.57 1.79 -22.15
C TYR A 206 15.54 2.36 -21.12
N LYS A 207 15.29 3.61 -20.69
CA LYS A 207 16.12 4.30 -19.69
C LYS A 207 16.02 3.63 -18.31
N LYS A 208 17.09 3.70 -17.52
CA LYS A 208 17.02 3.44 -16.07
C LYS A 208 16.19 4.52 -15.37
N ARG A 209 15.61 4.18 -14.21
CA ARG A 209 14.84 5.10 -13.36
C ARG A 209 15.50 5.27 -12.01
N GLY A 210 15.14 6.34 -11.30
CA GLY A 210 15.41 6.48 -9.87
C GLY A 210 14.44 5.61 -9.06
N HIS A 211 14.91 5.02 -7.97
CA HIS A 211 14.05 4.25 -7.06
C HIS A 211 14.10 4.83 -5.66
N LEU A 212 12.92 5.13 -5.11
CA LEU A 212 12.72 5.76 -3.81
C LEU A 212 12.05 4.75 -2.88
N MET A 213 12.71 4.42 -1.76
CA MET A 213 12.22 3.35 -0.88
C MET A 213 11.96 3.83 0.55
N ASN A 214 10.69 3.76 1.01
CA ASN A 214 10.35 4.06 2.40
C ASN A 214 10.63 2.86 3.33
N PRO A 215 10.95 3.11 4.61
CA PRO A 215 11.11 2.04 5.58
C PRO A 215 9.81 1.27 5.81
N MET A 216 9.93 0.03 6.28
CA MET A 216 8.79 -0.75 6.75
C MET A 216 8.38 -0.28 8.14
N VAL A 217 7.15 0.21 8.27
CA VAL A 217 6.61 0.60 9.59
C VAL A 217 6.01 -0.62 10.28
N PRO A 218 6.43 -0.93 11.53
CA PRO A 218 5.86 -2.02 12.31
C PRO A 218 4.35 -1.92 12.47
N GLY A 219 3.70 -3.08 12.59
CA GLY A 219 2.28 -3.19 12.92
C GLY A 219 1.97 -3.00 14.40
N LEU A 220 0.69 -3.10 14.73
CA LEU A 220 0.21 -2.99 16.11
C LEU A 220 0.50 -4.24 16.95
N GLY A 221 0.88 -5.35 16.32
CA GLY A 221 1.31 -6.59 16.97
C GLY A 221 2.83 -6.65 17.19
N GLN A 222 3.28 -7.54 18.07
CA GLN A 222 4.71 -7.75 18.36
C GLN A 222 5.46 -8.27 17.12
N GLY A 223 6.47 -7.54 16.65
CA GLY A 223 7.41 -8.00 15.62
C GLY A 223 6.82 -8.27 14.22
N GLY A 224 5.59 -7.81 13.94
CA GLY A 224 4.88 -8.06 12.68
C GLY A 224 4.63 -6.81 11.85
N LYS A 225 4.50 -6.95 10.52
CA LYS A 225 4.00 -5.89 9.63
C LYS A 225 2.49 -5.67 9.87
N MET A 226 1.96 -4.46 9.67
CA MET A 226 0.52 -4.30 9.49
C MET A 226 0.11 -5.07 8.23
N SER A 227 -0.69 -6.12 8.38
CA SER A 227 -1.13 -6.93 7.25
C SER A 227 -2.59 -6.72 6.95
N ALA A 228 -2.93 -6.45 5.69
CA ALA A 228 -4.31 -6.40 5.24
C ALA A 228 -5.07 -7.73 5.43
N SER A 229 -4.35 -8.86 5.60
CA SER A 229 -4.95 -10.19 5.77
C SER A 229 -5.31 -10.56 7.21
N ASP A 230 -4.81 -9.82 8.21
CA ASP A 230 -5.14 -10.06 9.62
C ASP A 230 -6.00 -8.90 10.16
N PRO A 231 -7.31 -9.12 10.40
CA PRO A 231 -8.23 -8.09 10.87
C PRO A 231 -7.85 -7.46 12.22
N ASN A 232 -7.09 -8.17 13.06
CA ASN A 232 -6.76 -7.73 14.41
C ASN A 232 -5.45 -6.93 14.49
N SER A 233 -4.54 -7.09 13.53
CA SER A 233 -3.26 -6.35 13.51
C SER A 233 -3.30 -5.03 12.72
N LYS A 234 -4.47 -4.64 12.20
CA LYS A 234 -4.65 -3.44 11.38
C LYS A 234 -5.83 -2.58 11.84
N ILE A 235 -5.72 -1.27 11.61
CA ILE A 235 -6.82 -0.31 11.73
C ILE A 235 -7.21 0.12 10.32
N ASP A 236 -8.46 -0.12 9.94
CA ASP A 236 -9.00 0.30 8.64
C ASP A 236 -9.08 1.84 8.57
N VAL A 237 -8.96 2.41 7.37
CA VAL A 237 -9.02 3.87 7.17
C VAL A 237 -10.40 4.45 7.44
N VAL A 238 -11.46 3.63 7.45
CA VAL A 238 -12.82 4.03 7.87
C VAL A 238 -13.24 3.37 9.18
N GLU A 239 -12.27 2.96 10.01
CA GLU A 239 -12.54 2.27 11.29
C GLU A 239 -13.24 3.20 12.30
N THR A 240 -14.25 2.68 13.00
CA THR A 240 -14.98 3.44 14.03
C THR A 240 -14.08 3.76 15.24
N THR A 241 -14.34 4.88 15.92
CA THR A 241 -13.63 5.28 17.16
C THR A 241 -13.57 4.15 18.18
N LYS A 242 -14.68 3.44 18.41
CA LYS A 242 -14.74 2.32 19.35
C LYS A 242 -13.77 1.18 18.97
N ASN A 243 -13.69 0.84 17.68
CA ASN A 243 -12.81 -0.23 17.21
C ASN A 243 -11.34 0.20 17.21
N ILE A 244 -11.03 1.48 16.93
CA ILE A 244 -9.68 2.04 17.07
C ILE A 244 -9.20 1.86 18.50
N GLN A 245 -9.97 2.33 19.48
CA GLN A 245 -9.64 2.22 20.91
C GLN A 245 -9.43 0.76 21.32
N LYS A 246 -10.34 -0.14 20.90
CA LYS A 246 -10.21 -1.57 21.17
C LYS A 246 -8.90 -2.14 20.60
N LYS A 247 -8.59 -1.89 19.34
CA LYS A 247 -7.40 -2.45 18.67
C LYS A 247 -6.10 -1.90 19.24
N ILE A 248 -6.02 -0.59 19.50
CA ILE A 248 -4.85 0.02 20.14
C ILE A 248 -4.67 -0.47 21.58
N SER A 249 -5.77 -0.66 22.33
CA SER A 249 -5.69 -1.22 23.68
C SER A 249 -5.04 -2.62 23.71
N SER A 250 -5.29 -3.43 22.68
CA SER A 250 -4.70 -4.77 22.51
C SER A 250 -3.30 -4.77 21.86
N ALA A 251 -2.80 -3.62 21.40
CA ALA A 251 -1.50 -3.54 20.75
C ALA A 251 -0.37 -3.93 21.72
N TYR A 252 0.69 -4.53 21.19
CA TYR A 252 1.89 -4.82 21.98
C TYR A 252 2.58 -3.49 22.35
N CYS A 253 2.88 -3.32 23.64
CA CYS A 253 3.54 -2.12 24.16
C CYS A 253 4.12 -2.44 25.55
N ALA A 254 5.29 -3.07 25.58
CA ALA A 254 5.97 -3.37 26.84
C ALA A 254 6.53 -2.07 27.48
N PRO A 255 6.42 -1.89 28.82
CA PRO A 255 7.00 -0.74 29.50
C PRO A 255 8.50 -0.61 29.22
N GLY A 256 8.97 0.59 28.88
CA GLY A 256 10.39 0.87 28.61
C GLY A 256 10.92 0.37 27.26
N ASP A 257 10.20 -0.50 26.53
CA ASP A 257 10.67 -1.04 25.25
C ASP A 257 10.40 -0.11 24.07
N VAL A 258 11.49 0.39 23.48
CA VAL A 258 11.48 1.30 22.34
C VAL A 258 11.93 0.67 21.02
N THR A 259 12.38 -0.59 21.02
CA THR A 259 13.02 -1.20 19.84
C THR A 259 11.99 -1.77 18.86
N ASP A 260 10.93 -2.41 19.37
CA ASP A 260 9.88 -3.04 18.56
C ASP A 260 8.48 -2.52 18.93
N ASN A 261 8.37 -1.21 19.13
CA ASN A 261 7.14 -0.57 19.55
C ASN A 261 6.39 0.06 18.36
N GLY A 262 5.32 -0.60 17.93
CA GLY A 262 4.48 -0.14 16.81
C GLY A 262 3.80 1.20 17.05
N LEU A 263 3.52 1.56 18.31
CA LEU A 263 2.88 2.84 18.66
C LEU A 263 3.88 4.00 18.56
N LEU A 264 5.11 3.80 19.05
CA LEU A 264 6.19 4.77 18.87
C LEU A 264 6.54 4.93 17.38
N SER A 265 6.62 3.81 16.65
CA SER A 265 6.87 3.82 15.21
C SER A 265 5.77 4.55 14.44
N PHE A 266 4.49 4.31 14.76
CA PHE A 266 3.39 5.06 14.15
C PHE A 266 3.49 6.56 14.46
N THR A 267 3.91 6.91 15.67
CA THR A 267 4.10 8.31 16.05
C THR A 267 5.23 8.96 15.25
N GLN A 268 6.36 8.26 15.08
CA GLN A 268 7.53 8.74 14.33
C GLN A 268 7.29 8.86 12.82
N PHE A 269 6.64 7.87 12.21
CA PHE A 269 6.52 7.75 10.75
C PHE A 269 5.19 8.26 10.18
N VAL A 270 4.19 8.50 11.04
CA VAL A 270 2.87 8.99 10.61
C VAL A 270 2.48 10.28 11.33
N ILE A 271 2.41 10.28 12.66
CA ILE A 271 1.89 11.43 13.41
C ILE A 271 2.82 12.64 13.23
N GLN A 272 4.11 12.50 13.51
CA GLN A 272 5.08 13.60 13.38
C GLN A 272 5.11 14.16 11.95
N PRO A 273 5.30 13.36 10.88
CA PRO A 273 5.36 13.92 9.52
C PRO A 273 4.07 14.60 9.08
N ILE A 274 2.90 14.12 9.50
CA ILE A 274 1.63 14.82 9.22
C ILE A 274 1.57 16.16 9.95
N GLN A 275 2.03 16.24 11.20
CA GLN A 275 2.10 17.51 11.91
C GLN A 275 3.09 18.48 11.25
N GLU A 276 4.25 18.01 10.80
CA GLU A 276 5.22 18.82 10.04
C GLU A 276 4.60 19.35 8.73
N LEU A 277 3.85 18.51 8.01
CA LEU A 277 3.12 18.92 6.80
C LEU A 277 2.08 20.00 7.10
N LYS A 278 1.23 19.79 8.11
CA LYS A 278 0.15 20.73 8.48
C LYS A 278 0.69 22.07 8.99
N ASN A 279 1.79 22.07 9.72
CA ASN A 279 2.37 23.28 10.31
C ASN A 279 3.44 23.93 9.41
N GLY A 280 3.87 23.25 8.33
CA GLY A 280 4.92 23.74 7.44
C GLY A 280 6.29 23.90 8.11
N LYS A 281 6.51 23.26 9.26
CA LYS A 281 7.73 23.37 10.07
C LYS A 281 8.33 21.98 10.29
N GLU A 282 9.57 21.81 9.85
CA GLU A 282 10.34 20.60 10.09
C GLU A 282 10.64 20.39 11.58
N GLY A 283 10.54 19.15 12.05
CA GLY A 283 10.67 18.82 13.47
C GLY A 283 9.51 19.30 14.33
N TYR A 284 8.45 19.87 13.75
CA TYR A 284 7.25 20.20 14.53
C TYR A 284 6.64 18.91 15.09
N PHE A 285 6.54 18.87 16.41
CA PHE A 285 5.92 17.79 17.14
C PHE A 285 5.19 18.36 18.35
N ASN A 286 3.94 17.95 18.50
CA ASN A 286 3.08 18.30 19.61
C ASN A 286 2.25 17.05 19.91
N PHE A 287 2.59 16.34 20.98
CA PHE A 287 1.90 15.13 21.40
C PHE A 287 1.29 15.32 22.78
N HIS A 288 0.02 15.70 22.78
CA HIS A 288 -0.80 15.88 23.97
C HIS A 288 -1.53 14.60 24.38
N ILE A 289 -1.44 14.22 25.66
CA ILE A 289 -2.18 13.11 26.26
C ILE A 289 -3.07 13.65 27.37
N LYS A 290 -4.39 13.49 27.21
CA LYS A 290 -5.40 13.87 28.21
C LYS A 290 -5.46 12.81 29.31
N ARG A 291 -4.53 12.88 30.26
CA ARG A 291 -4.47 12.00 31.43
C ARG A 291 -5.17 12.65 32.64
N PRO A 292 -6.04 11.93 33.37
CA PRO A 292 -6.71 12.46 34.57
C PRO A 292 -5.71 12.92 35.67
N GLU A 293 -6.08 13.94 36.44
CA GLU A 293 -5.27 14.50 37.54
C GLU A 293 -4.81 13.43 38.54
N GLN A 294 -5.69 12.47 38.87
CA GLN A 294 -5.38 11.35 39.79
C GLN A 294 -4.27 10.43 39.30
N TYR A 295 -3.86 10.52 38.03
CA TYR A 295 -2.76 9.77 37.42
C TYR A 295 -1.59 10.68 37.01
N GLY A 296 -1.53 11.92 37.52
CA GLY A 296 -0.45 12.88 37.27
C GLY A 296 -0.76 13.94 36.21
N GLY A 297 -2.04 14.13 35.86
CA GLY A 297 -2.50 15.22 34.98
C GLY A 297 -2.05 15.09 33.52
N PRO A 298 -2.47 16.01 32.64
CA PRO A 298 -2.16 15.97 31.21
C PRO A 298 -0.65 15.97 30.93
N ILE A 299 -0.22 15.23 29.91
CA ILE A 299 1.18 15.16 29.47
C ILE A 299 1.31 15.82 28.10
N GLN A 300 2.42 16.53 27.88
CA GLN A 300 2.73 17.18 26.62
C GLN A 300 4.18 16.91 26.23
N PHE A 301 4.41 16.45 25.01
CA PHE A 301 5.74 16.33 24.41
C PHE A 301 5.88 17.24 23.20
N ASN A 302 7.01 17.93 23.08
CA ASN A 302 7.32 18.84 21.97
C ASN A 302 8.40 18.29 21.02
N SER A 303 8.95 17.11 21.32
CA SER A 303 9.79 16.35 20.40
C SER A 303 9.49 14.85 20.53
N PHE A 304 9.66 14.11 19.43
CA PHE A 304 9.51 12.65 19.45
C PHE A 304 10.57 11.99 20.34
N GLU A 305 11.80 12.51 20.34
CA GLU A 305 12.89 11.98 21.18
C GLU A 305 12.60 12.14 22.67
N ASP A 306 12.04 13.28 23.11
CA ASP A 306 11.63 13.46 24.51
C ASP A 306 10.54 12.46 24.91
N MET A 307 9.55 12.25 24.03
CA MET A 307 8.50 11.26 24.26
C MET A 307 9.06 9.83 24.33
N LYS A 308 9.99 9.49 23.44
CA LYS A 308 10.66 8.18 23.39
C LYS A 308 11.51 7.94 24.65
N ASN A 309 12.25 8.95 25.09
CA ASN A 309 13.06 8.90 26.31
C ASN A 309 12.18 8.77 27.56
N ALA A 310 11.08 9.54 27.65
CA ALA A 310 10.11 9.41 28.73
C ALA A 310 9.50 8.00 28.77
N PHE A 311 9.23 7.38 27.62
CA PHE A 311 8.76 6.00 27.56
C PHE A 311 9.84 5.00 28.03
N ALA A 312 11.09 5.16 27.56
CA ALA A 312 12.23 4.32 27.96
C ALA A 312 12.49 4.38 29.48
N ASN A 313 12.32 5.56 30.08
CA ASN A 313 12.50 5.79 31.52
C ASN A 313 11.25 5.46 32.37
N ASN A 314 10.18 4.94 31.76
CA ASN A 314 8.88 4.63 32.40
C ASN A 314 8.15 5.86 32.99
N GLU A 315 8.47 7.07 32.53
CA GLU A 315 7.74 8.31 32.86
C GLU A 315 6.45 8.43 32.05
N LEU A 316 6.43 7.84 30.84
CA LEU A 316 5.25 7.64 30.02
C LEU A 316 4.81 6.17 30.07
N SER A 317 3.62 5.91 30.61
CA SER A 317 3.11 4.53 30.72
C SER A 317 2.59 3.99 29.37
N PRO A 318 2.57 2.66 29.16
CA PRO A 318 1.93 2.07 27.98
C PRO A 318 0.46 2.42 27.82
N ILE A 319 -0.28 2.60 28.92
CA ILE A 319 -1.70 2.95 28.88
C ILE A 319 -1.89 4.37 28.34
N ASP A 320 -1.07 5.31 28.81
CA ASP A 320 -1.10 6.70 28.37
C ASP A 320 -0.66 6.82 26.90
N LEU A 321 0.41 6.13 26.50
CA LEU A 321 0.86 6.09 25.11
C LEU A 321 -0.24 5.53 24.18
N LYS A 322 -0.89 4.43 24.57
CA LYS A 322 -2.01 3.84 23.82
C LYS A 322 -3.16 4.83 23.68
N ALA A 323 -3.57 5.48 24.77
CA ALA A 323 -4.66 6.45 24.75
C ALA A 323 -4.35 7.65 23.84
N GLY A 324 -3.14 8.20 23.95
CA GLY A 324 -2.65 9.27 23.09
C GLY A 324 -2.69 8.87 21.61
N VAL A 325 -2.02 7.77 21.25
CA VAL A 325 -1.93 7.32 19.85
C VAL A 325 -3.32 7.00 19.29
N ALA A 326 -4.21 6.39 20.08
CA ALA A 326 -5.60 6.13 19.65
C ALA A 326 -6.37 7.42 19.36
N SER A 327 -6.19 8.49 20.16
CA SER A 327 -6.79 9.80 19.90
C SER A 327 -6.28 10.40 18.60
N TYR A 328 -4.96 10.41 18.38
CA TYR A 328 -4.39 10.96 17.14
C TYR A 328 -4.82 10.16 15.90
N ILE A 329 -4.90 8.83 15.99
CA ILE A 329 -5.43 8.01 14.89
C ILE A 329 -6.88 8.38 14.62
N ASP A 330 -7.70 8.54 15.66
CA ASP A 330 -9.12 8.89 15.50
C ASP A 330 -9.29 10.26 14.83
N ASP A 331 -8.49 11.26 15.22
CA ASP A 331 -8.48 12.60 14.63
C ASP A 331 -8.04 12.58 13.16
N LEU A 332 -7.06 11.74 12.80
CA LEU A 332 -6.61 11.56 11.42
C LEU A 332 -7.67 10.88 10.55
N LEU A 333 -8.42 9.93 11.11
CA LEU A 333 -9.44 9.17 10.39
C LEU A 333 -10.80 9.87 10.35
N ALA A 334 -11.10 10.79 11.27
CA ALA A 334 -12.36 11.52 11.32
C ALA A 334 -12.78 12.18 9.98
N PRO A 335 -11.92 12.95 9.28
CA PRO A 335 -12.29 13.52 7.98
C PRO A 335 -12.49 12.46 6.89
N ILE A 336 -11.75 11.34 6.94
CA ILE A 336 -11.87 10.24 5.97
C ILE A 336 -13.19 9.50 6.17
N ARG A 337 -13.60 9.28 7.43
CA ARG A 337 -14.92 8.72 7.76
C ARG A 337 -16.04 9.64 7.31
N ALA A 338 -15.93 10.95 7.54
CA ALA A 338 -16.93 11.91 7.09
C ALA A 338 -17.08 11.91 5.56
N ASP A 339 -15.97 11.86 4.82
CA ASP A 339 -15.97 11.73 3.35
C ASP A 339 -16.63 10.41 2.91
N TYR A 340 -16.29 9.28 3.55
CA TYR A 340 -16.93 7.99 3.31
C TYR A 340 -18.44 8.02 3.56
N GLU A 341 -18.90 8.65 4.64
CA GLU A 341 -20.33 8.75 4.98
C GLU A 341 -21.13 9.62 4.00
N LEU A 342 -20.50 10.64 3.41
CA LEU A 342 -21.13 11.56 2.46
C LEU A 342 -21.04 11.08 1.00
N ASN A 343 -20.05 10.25 0.67
CA ASN A 343 -19.79 9.81 -0.69
C ASN A 343 -20.39 8.43 -1.00
N LYS A 344 -21.52 8.41 -1.72
CA LYS A 344 -22.21 7.17 -2.13
C LYS A 344 -21.35 6.28 -3.02
N GLU A 345 -20.55 6.85 -3.90
CA GLU A 345 -19.63 6.08 -4.76
C GLU A 345 -18.56 5.36 -3.91
N PHE A 346 -18.10 6.01 -2.84
CA PHE A 346 -17.15 5.42 -1.90
C PHE A 346 -17.75 4.23 -1.13
N GLN A 347 -18.99 4.36 -0.67
CA GLN A 347 -19.73 3.27 -0.02
C GLN A 347 -19.97 2.11 -0.98
N GLU A 348 -20.45 2.40 -2.19
CA GLU A 348 -20.72 1.38 -3.21
C GLU A 348 -19.45 0.61 -3.58
N ALA A 349 -18.33 1.31 -3.81
CA ALA A 349 -17.04 0.70 -4.09
C ALA A 349 -16.57 -0.20 -2.94
N ALA A 350 -16.81 0.20 -1.68
CA ALA A 350 -16.48 -0.60 -0.51
C ALA A 350 -17.35 -1.86 -0.39
N GLU A 351 -18.66 -1.73 -0.59
CA GLU A 351 -19.62 -2.84 -0.49
C GLU A 351 -19.40 -3.88 -1.58
N LYS A 352 -19.25 -3.43 -2.83
CA LYS A 352 -19.05 -4.32 -3.99
C LYS A 352 -17.63 -4.86 -4.10
N GLY A 353 -16.63 -4.09 -3.66
CA GLY A 353 -15.22 -4.52 -3.63
C GLY A 353 -14.91 -5.50 -2.48
N TYR A 354 -15.68 -5.44 -1.39
CA TYR A 354 -15.48 -6.29 -0.21
C TYR A 354 -16.80 -6.89 0.28
N PRO A 355 -17.46 -7.73 -0.54
CA PRO A 355 -18.70 -8.36 -0.15
C PRO A 355 -18.47 -9.18 1.11
N VAL A 356 -19.32 -9.00 2.11
CA VAL A 356 -19.28 -9.81 3.33
C VAL A 356 -19.51 -11.25 2.89
N ALA A 357 -18.54 -12.13 3.16
CA ALA A 357 -18.68 -13.54 2.83
C ALA A 357 -19.97 -14.07 3.48
N GLN A 358 -20.92 -14.54 2.67
CA GLN A 358 -22.05 -15.28 3.21
C GLN A 358 -21.47 -16.47 4.00
N PRO A 359 -21.95 -16.72 5.24
CA PRO A 359 -21.46 -17.84 6.02
C PRO A 359 -21.68 -19.10 5.19
N LYS A 360 -20.58 -19.72 4.73
CA LYS A 360 -20.64 -21.02 4.06
C LYS A 360 -21.46 -21.93 4.95
N GLN A 361 -22.64 -22.36 4.48
CA GLN A 361 -23.40 -23.41 5.14
C GLN A 361 -22.41 -24.55 5.40
N LYS A 362 -22.21 -24.90 6.67
CA LYS A 362 -21.45 -26.09 7.03
C LYS A 362 -22.15 -27.26 6.36
N VAL A 363 -21.66 -27.69 5.19
CA VAL A 363 -22.03 -28.98 4.62
C VAL A 363 -21.68 -29.98 5.71
N LYS A 364 -22.69 -30.59 6.33
CA LYS A 364 -22.49 -31.66 7.31
C LYS A 364 -21.62 -32.69 6.60
N LYS A 365 -20.38 -32.88 7.05
CA LYS A 365 -19.60 -34.06 6.68
C LYS A 365 -20.49 -35.25 6.96
N VAL A 366 -20.95 -35.93 5.90
CA VAL A 366 -21.57 -37.25 6.04
C VAL A 366 -20.54 -38.09 6.77
N LYS A 367 -20.86 -38.50 8.01
CA LYS A 367 -20.03 -39.45 8.75
C LYS A 367 -20.04 -40.72 7.93
N ASN A 368 -18.98 -40.94 7.14
CA ASN A 368 -18.74 -42.21 6.51
C ASN A 368 -18.48 -43.20 7.65
N LYS A 369 -19.53 -43.94 8.07
CA LYS A 369 -19.35 -45.11 8.93
C LYS A 369 -18.53 -46.08 8.11
N GLY A 370 -17.22 -46.14 8.39
CA GLY A 370 -16.27 -46.94 7.64
C GLY A 370 -16.80 -48.36 7.44
N THR A 371 -16.85 -48.79 6.18
CA THR A 371 -16.97 -50.20 5.85
C THR A 371 -15.69 -50.88 6.31
N ARG A 372 -15.80 -51.78 7.28
CA ARG A 372 -14.71 -52.60 7.83
C ARG A 372 -14.13 -53.52 6.75
N TYR A 373 -13.23 -53.04 5.90
CA TYR A 373 -12.35 -53.88 5.09
C TYR A 373 -11.03 -53.13 4.79
N PRO A 374 -9.86 -53.61 5.25
CA PRO A 374 -8.57 -53.03 4.91
C PRO A 374 -8.09 -53.64 3.58
N GLY A 375 -8.04 -52.84 2.52
CA GLY A 375 -7.43 -53.24 1.24
C GLY A 375 -8.19 -52.71 0.02
N GLY A 376 -7.79 -51.54 -0.48
CA GLY A 376 -8.29 -50.97 -1.74
C GLY A 376 -7.69 -49.59 -1.97
N ALA A 377 -6.82 -49.46 -2.97
CA ALA A 377 -6.09 -48.24 -3.30
C ALA A 377 -7.01 -47.05 -3.59
N ALA A 378 -6.65 -45.86 -3.09
CA ALA A 378 -7.36 -44.62 -3.41
C ALA A 378 -6.95 -44.13 -4.81
N ALA A 379 -7.92 -44.11 -5.73
CA ALA A 379 -7.78 -43.45 -7.03
C ALA A 379 -7.85 -41.93 -6.87
N ALA A 380 -7.01 -41.22 -7.62
CA ALA A 380 -6.97 -39.76 -7.67
C ALA A 380 -8.30 -39.17 -8.15
N THR A 381 -8.72 -38.07 -7.53
CA THR A 381 -9.93 -37.32 -7.88
C THR A 381 -9.65 -36.47 -9.13
N PRO A 382 -10.53 -36.46 -10.15
CA PRO A 382 -10.36 -35.56 -11.29
C PRO A 382 -10.67 -34.11 -10.90
N VAL A 383 -9.89 -33.18 -11.45
CA VAL A 383 -10.14 -31.73 -11.39
C VAL A 383 -11.43 -31.43 -12.17
N SER A 384 -12.36 -30.65 -11.61
CA SER A 384 -13.64 -30.34 -12.24
C SER A 384 -13.49 -29.35 -13.41
N LEU A 385 -14.26 -29.61 -14.48
CA LEU A 385 -14.33 -28.84 -15.73
C LEU A 385 -14.97 -27.44 -15.58
N ASP A 386 -15.50 -27.09 -14.40
CA ASP A 386 -16.19 -25.81 -14.14
C ASP A 386 -15.27 -24.58 -14.27
N SER A 387 -13.95 -24.78 -14.29
CA SER A 387 -12.97 -23.70 -14.41
C SER A 387 -12.78 -23.19 -15.83
N VAL A 388 -13.20 -23.94 -16.86
CA VAL A 388 -13.00 -23.55 -18.27
C VAL A 388 -14.18 -22.71 -18.78
N GLU A 389 -15.42 -23.08 -18.43
CA GLU A 389 -16.62 -22.32 -18.81
C GLU A 389 -16.66 -20.91 -18.19
N ALA A 390 -16.07 -20.73 -16.99
CA ALA A 390 -15.99 -19.43 -16.34
C ALA A 390 -15.06 -18.44 -17.06
N VAL A 391 -14.06 -18.93 -17.80
CA VAL A 391 -13.09 -18.08 -18.53
C VAL A 391 -13.70 -17.62 -19.86
N ASP A 392 -14.38 -18.50 -20.58
CA ASP A 392 -15.05 -18.15 -21.84
C ASP A 392 -16.23 -17.19 -21.64
N ALA A 393 -16.98 -17.34 -20.55
CA ALA A 393 -18.06 -16.42 -20.20
C ALA A 393 -17.55 -15.01 -19.84
N ALA A 394 -16.37 -14.92 -19.21
CA ALA A 394 -15.74 -13.65 -18.86
C ALA A 394 -15.15 -12.94 -20.10
N ALA A 395 -14.51 -13.69 -21.01
CA ALA A 395 -13.97 -13.14 -22.26
C ALA A 395 -15.06 -12.60 -23.20
N THR A 396 -16.20 -13.28 -23.27
CA THR A 396 -17.32 -12.88 -24.13
C THR A 396 -18.04 -11.63 -23.62
N LYS A 397 -18.09 -11.40 -22.30
CA LYS A 397 -18.67 -10.17 -21.69
C LYS A 397 -17.76 -8.94 -21.77
N LEU A 398 -16.44 -9.14 -21.89
CA LEU A 398 -15.48 -8.05 -22.03
C LEU A 398 -15.61 -7.30 -23.36
N GLN A 399 -16.10 -7.97 -24.42
CA GLN A 399 -16.35 -7.31 -25.71
C GLN A 399 -17.59 -6.40 -25.72
N SER A 400 -18.52 -6.56 -24.76
CA SER A 400 -19.77 -5.79 -24.72
C SER A 400 -19.78 -4.62 -23.73
N THR A 401 -18.68 -4.38 -23.01
CA THR A 401 -18.53 -3.24 -22.08
C THR A 401 -17.47 -2.27 -22.58
N THR A 402 -17.74 -1.64 -23.72
CA THR A 402 -17.14 -0.35 -24.07
C THR A 402 -17.94 0.73 -23.35
N LEU A 403 -17.26 1.54 -22.54
CA LEU A 403 -17.82 2.76 -21.96
C LEU A 403 -18.18 3.69 -23.12
N GLU A 404 -19.47 3.84 -23.40
CA GLU A 404 -19.97 4.86 -24.32
C GLU A 404 -19.57 6.25 -23.80
N GLU A 405 -19.01 7.03 -24.72
CA GLU A 405 -18.64 8.43 -24.55
C GLU A 405 -19.85 9.27 -24.13
N SER A 406 -19.84 9.80 -22.90
CA SER A 406 -20.70 10.92 -22.55
C SER A 406 -20.01 12.22 -22.94
N LYS A 407 -20.59 12.89 -23.95
CA LYS A 407 -20.37 14.31 -24.27
C LYS A 407 -20.52 15.25 -23.09
#